data_AF-A0A8C9BIN2-F1
#
_entry.id   AF-A0A8C9BIN2-F1
#
_cell.length_a   1.000
_cell.length_b   1.000
_cell.length_c   1.000
_cell.angle_alpha   90.00
_cell.angle_beta   90.00
_cell.angle_gamma   90.00
#
_symmetry.space_group_name_H-M   'P 1'
#
loop_
_entity.id
_entity.type
_entity.pdbx_description
1 polymer ?
#
loop_
_entity_poly.entity_id
_entity_poly.type
_entity_poly.pdbx_seq_one_letter_code
_entity_poly.pdbx_strand_id
1 'polypeptide(L)'
;MHVPQEVELIRIILVGKTGSGKSATGNSILCQPVFESRLAAQSVTRKCQGATGTWDGRSVLVVDTPPIFEARAQDQEAYEDIGDCYLLSAPGPHVLLLVTQLGRFTEQDVVAVTRVKEVFGARALRHTVILFTRKEDLADGSLHDYVANTDNVRLRGLVRECGHRYCAFSNRASGDEQRKQLAELMAVVEGLERELQGSCLSNDLFFDAQRLQQACTVSAFPVSIGVWGLFYLHLKTFELMKRSPYPFKKILKSIRTSLFSCFL
;
A
#
# COMPACT_ATOMS: atom_id res chain seq x y z
N MET A 1 21.17 0.97 -30.87
CA MET A 1 20.90 -0.09 -29.88
C MET A 1 19.94 0.51 -28.86
N HIS A 2 18.67 0.13 -28.91
CA HIS A 2 17.66 0.59 -27.95
C HIS A 2 17.85 -0.28 -26.70
N VAL A 3 18.36 0.31 -25.62
CA VAL A 3 18.34 -0.34 -24.30
C VAL A 3 16.86 -0.54 -23.98
N PRO A 4 16.39 -1.76 -23.62
CA PRO A 4 15.00 -1.93 -23.24
C PRO A 4 14.74 -1.00 -22.06
N GLN A 5 13.78 -0.07 -22.20
CA GLN A 5 13.28 0.67 -21.05
C GLN A 5 12.73 -0.39 -20.09
N GLU A 6 13.35 -0.51 -18.93
CA GLU A 6 12.80 -1.25 -17.80
C GLU A 6 11.39 -0.68 -17.57
N VAL A 7 10.35 -1.49 -17.74
CA VAL A 7 8.97 -1.02 -17.62
C VAL A 7 8.78 -0.54 -16.19
N GLU A 8 8.71 0.77 -16.01
CA GLU A 8 8.65 1.40 -14.70
C GLU A 8 7.36 0.96 -13.99
N LEU A 9 7.52 0.11 -12.97
CA LEU A 9 6.41 -0.45 -12.19
C LEU A 9 6.08 0.48 -11.02
N ILE A 10 4.94 1.15 -11.08
CA ILE A 10 4.41 1.91 -9.93
C ILE A 10 3.80 0.93 -8.93
N ARG A 11 4.05 1.13 -7.64
CA ARG A 11 3.58 0.27 -6.55
C ARG A 11 2.78 1.10 -5.58
N ILE A 12 1.49 0.81 -5.48
CA ILE A 12 0.51 1.54 -4.68
C ILE A 12 -0.01 0.60 -3.59
N ILE A 13 0.12 0.98 -2.32
CA ILE A 13 -0.55 0.27 -1.22
C ILE A 13 -1.77 1.08 -0.80
N LEU A 14 -2.93 0.43 -0.74
CA LEU A 14 -4.16 1.04 -0.25
C LEU A 14 -4.18 0.97 1.27
N VAL A 15 -4.26 2.11 1.94
CA VAL A 15 -4.28 2.18 3.42
C VAL A 15 -5.50 2.96 3.90
N GLY A 16 -5.90 2.75 5.16
CA GLY A 16 -7.08 3.41 5.75
C GLY A 16 -8.02 2.44 6.46
N LYS A 17 -9.05 2.99 7.12
CA LYS A 17 -10.00 2.21 7.94
C LYS A 17 -10.87 1.25 7.10
N THR A 18 -11.51 0.27 7.74
CA THR A 18 -12.54 -0.55 7.05
C THR A 18 -13.72 0.32 6.62
N GLY A 19 -14.28 -0.02 5.47
CA GLY A 19 -15.44 0.68 4.91
C GLY A 19 -15.12 2.02 4.25
N SER A 20 -13.85 2.46 4.19
CA SER A 20 -13.49 3.67 3.43
C SER A 20 -13.52 3.49 1.91
N GLY A 21 -13.58 2.24 1.43
CA GLY A 21 -13.67 1.90 0.01
C GLY A 21 -12.34 1.54 -0.65
N LYS A 22 -11.35 1.03 0.10
CA LYS A 22 -10.05 0.59 -0.45
C LYS A 22 -10.18 -0.36 -1.64
N SER A 23 -10.77 -1.54 -1.45
CA SER A 23 -10.91 -2.55 -2.51
C SER A 23 -11.63 -2.01 -3.77
N ALA A 24 -12.70 -1.23 -3.59
CA ALA A 24 -13.39 -0.55 -4.69
C ALA A 24 -12.51 0.46 -5.42
N THR A 25 -11.66 1.18 -4.69
CA THR A 25 -10.68 2.12 -5.24
C THR A 25 -9.61 1.37 -6.04
N GLY A 26 -9.10 0.24 -5.52
CA GLY A 26 -8.17 -0.61 -6.26
C GLY A 26 -8.75 -1.11 -7.58
N ASN A 27 -10.01 -1.55 -7.58
CA ASN A 27 -10.72 -1.93 -8.81
C ASN A 27 -10.89 -0.75 -9.77
N SER A 28 -11.12 0.45 -9.24
CA SER A 28 -11.26 1.66 -10.06
C SER A 28 -9.94 2.06 -10.71
N ILE A 29 -8.82 1.93 -9.99
CA ILE A 29 -7.46 2.19 -10.51
C ILE A 29 -7.10 1.17 -11.60
N LEU A 30 -7.37 -0.11 -11.34
CA LEU A 30 -7.01 -1.18 -12.28
C LEU A 30 -8.00 -1.33 -13.43
N CYS A 31 -9.14 -0.64 -13.39
CA CYS A 31 -10.25 -0.79 -14.33
C CYS A 31 -10.77 -2.23 -14.46
N GLN A 32 -10.70 -3.00 -13.38
CA GLN A 32 -11.13 -4.41 -13.33
C GLN A 32 -11.58 -4.82 -11.92
N PRO A 33 -12.56 -5.73 -11.76
CA PRO A 33 -13.07 -6.15 -10.46
C PRO A 33 -12.20 -7.26 -9.83
N VAL A 34 -10.94 -6.94 -9.51
CA VAL A 34 -9.97 -7.92 -8.97
C VAL A 34 -10.06 -8.12 -7.46
N PHE A 35 -10.47 -7.10 -6.71
CA PHE A 35 -10.64 -7.16 -5.27
C PHE A 35 -12.14 -7.29 -4.93
N GLU A 36 -12.48 -8.22 -4.04
CA GLU A 36 -13.88 -8.36 -3.58
C GLU A 36 -14.29 -7.09 -2.83
N SER A 37 -15.31 -6.39 -3.35
CA SER A 37 -15.82 -5.16 -2.77
C SER A 37 -17.34 -5.18 -2.71
N ARG A 38 -17.89 -5.33 -1.49
CA ARG A 38 -19.33 -5.29 -1.25
C ARG A 38 -19.65 -4.67 0.11
N LEU A 39 -20.87 -4.15 0.23
CA LEU A 39 -21.39 -3.73 1.53
C LEU A 39 -21.55 -4.95 2.43
N ALA A 40 -20.89 -4.93 3.57
CA ALA A 40 -20.95 -5.96 4.59
C ALA A 40 -20.82 -5.32 5.97
N ALA A 41 -21.39 -5.97 7.00
CA ALA A 41 -21.26 -5.52 8.38
C ALA A 41 -19.82 -5.69 8.93
N GLN A 42 -19.00 -6.50 8.25
CA GLN A 42 -17.61 -6.79 8.61
C GLN A 42 -16.70 -6.66 7.39
N SER A 43 -15.39 -6.55 7.62
CA SER A 43 -14.41 -6.54 6.54
C SER A 43 -14.52 -7.81 5.70
N VAL A 44 -14.55 -7.63 4.39
CA VAL A 44 -14.54 -8.71 3.40
C VAL A 44 -13.10 -9.14 3.11
N THR A 45 -12.19 -8.18 2.96
CA THR A 45 -10.76 -8.42 2.81
C THR A 45 -10.19 -9.01 4.10
N ARG A 46 -9.66 -10.24 4.00
CA ARG A 46 -9.06 -10.98 5.13
C ARG A 46 -7.54 -11.13 5.06
N LYS A 47 -6.94 -10.92 3.88
CA LYS A 47 -5.50 -11.01 3.63
C LYS A 47 -5.08 -9.93 2.65
N CYS A 48 -3.79 -9.62 2.63
CA CYS A 48 -3.22 -8.75 1.60
C CYS A 48 -3.36 -9.39 0.21
N GLN A 49 -3.73 -8.59 -0.80
CA GLN A 49 -3.88 -9.04 -2.18
C GLN A 49 -3.22 -8.04 -3.11
N GLY A 50 -2.37 -8.50 -4.03
CA GLY A 50 -1.74 -7.68 -5.06
C GLY A 50 -2.34 -7.99 -6.43
N ALA A 51 -2.63 -6.96 -7.21
CA ALA A 51 -3.05 -7.09 -8.60
C ALA A 51 -2.37 -6.03 -9.46
N THR A 52 -2.01 -6.40 -10.70
CA THR A 52 -1.31 -5.51 -11.64
C THR A 52 -2.22 -5.14 -12.79
N GLY A 53 -2.11 -3.90 -13.26
CA GLY A 53 -2.72 -3.39 -14.48
C GLY A 53 -1.76 -2.47 -15.22
N THR A 54 -2.26 -1.80 -16.26
CA THR A 54 -1.46 -0.88 -17.09
C THR A 54 -2.17 0.46 -17.22
N TRP A 55 -1.43 1.55 -17.06
CA TRP A 55 -1.88 2.91 -17.32
C TRP A 55 -0.85 3.63 -18.20
N ASP A 56 -1.28 4.09 -19.37
CA ASP A 56 -0.43 4.81 -20.34
C ASP A 56 0.93 4.13 -20.61
N GLY A 57 0.89 2.81 -20.81
CA GLY A 57 2.08 1.99 -21.03
C GLY A 57 2.92 1.65 -19.78
N ARG A 58 2.63 2.27 -18.62
CA ARG A 58 3.29 1.97 -17.33
C ARG A 58 2.56 0.85 -16.60
N SER A 59 3.31 -0.04 -15.96
CA SER A 59 2.73 -1.08 -15.10
C SER A 59 2.38 -0.50 -13.74
N VAL A 60 1.20 -0.83 -13.22
CA VAL A 60 0.73 -0.38 -11.90
C VAL A 60 0.34 -1.59 -11.06
N LEU A 61 1.09 -1.84 -9.99
CA LEU A 61 0.74 -2.78 -8.94
C LEU A 61 -0.07 -2.06 -7.87
N VAL A 62 -1.24 -2.60 -7.55
CA VAL A 62 -2.06 -2.16 -6.42
C VAL A 62 -2.12 -3.29 -5.40
N VAL A 63 -1.81 -2.97 -4.14
CA VAL A 63 -1.91 -3.88 -3.00
C VAL A 63 -3.07 -3.43 -2.11
N ASP A 64 -4.14 -4.22 -2.07
CA ASP A 64 -5.25 -4.05 -1.13
C ASP A 64 -4.90 -4.70 0.21
N THR A 65 -5.15 -3.99 1.30
CA THR A 65 -4.78 -4.44 2.64
C THR A 65 -6.01 -4.79 3.48
N PRO A 66 -5.94 -5.84 4.32
CA PRO A 66 -6.97 -6.13 5.31
C PRO A 66 -6.96 -5.04 6.42
N PRO A 67 -7.79 -5.17 7.47
CA PRO A 67 -7.92 -4.18 8.55
C PRO A 67 -6.71 -4.01 9.48
N ILE A 68 -5.47 -4.06 8.97
CA ILE A 68 -4.20 -3.93 9.74
C ILE A 68 -3.94 -2.52 10.30
N PHE A 69 -4.69 -1.52 9.81
CA PHE A 69 -4.60 -0.12 10.24
C PHE A 69 -5.68 0.27 11.26
N GLU A 70 -6.36 -0.69 11.88
CA GLU A 70 -7.36 -0.42 12.91
C GLU A 70 -6.80 -0.51 14.33
N ALA A 71 -7.54 0.03 15.31
CA ALA A 71 -7.29 -0.21 16.73
C ALA A 71 -7.70 -1.66 17.08
N ARG A 72 -6.88 -2.64 16.70
CA ARG A 72 -7.05 -4.04 17.09
C ARG A 72 -5.82 -4.52 17.86
N ALA A 73 -5.98 -5.61 18.61
CA ALA A 73 -4.86 -6.28 19.24
C ALA A 73 -3.82 -6.64 18.16
N GLN A 74 -2.55 -6.31 18.40
CA GLN A 74 -1.46 -6.74 17.53
C GLN A 74 -1.15 -8.22 17.81
N ASP A 75 -2.05 -9.08 17.33
CA ASP A 75 -1.91 -10.52 17.38
C ASP A 75 -1.06 -11.05 16.22
N GLN A 76 -0.87 -12.36 16.20
CA GLN A 76 0.00 -13.02 15.23
C GLN A 76 -0.52 -12.85 13.79
N GLU A 77 -1.84 -12.88 13.58
CA GLU A 77 -2.48 -12.71 12.27
C GLU A 77 -2.27 -11.29 11.73
N ALA A 78 -2.36 -10.26 12.58
CA ALA A 78 -2.05 -8.89 12.16
C ALA A 78 -0.60 -8.72 11.70
N TYR A 79 0.36 -9.40 12.34
CA TYR A 79 1.77 -9.40 11.90
C TYR A 79 2.00 -10.26 10.65
N GLU A 80 1.27 -11.38 10.54
CA GLU A 80 0.80 -12.05 9.30
C GLU A 80 0.71 -11.10 8.11
N ASP A 81 -0.40 -10.39 8.10
CA ASP A 81 -0.82 -9.52 7.02
C ASP A 81 0.12 -8.34 6.78
N ILE A 82 0.71 -7.76 7.84
CA ILE A 82 1.71 -6.71 7.69
C ILE A 82 2.94 -7.27 6.95
N GLY A 83 3.39 -8.47 7.29
CA GLY A 83 4.50 -9.13 6.60
C GLY A 83 4.21 -9.37 5.12
N ASP A 84 3.03 -9.88 4.80
CA ASP A 84 2.59 -10.08 3.41
C ASP A 84 2.51 -8.75 2.64
N CYS A 85 2.09 -7.67 3.29
CA CYS A 85 2.07 -6.32 2.69
C CYS A 85 3.48 -5.85 2.31
N TYR A 86 4.47 -6.07 3.18
CA TYR A 86 5.88 -5.77 2.91
C TYR A 86 6.44 -6.60 1.77
N LEU A 87 6.13 -7.90 1.74
CA LEU A 87 6.54 -8.81 0.68
C LEU A 87 5.95 -8.40 -0.67
N LEU A 88 4.64 -8.18 -0.77
CA LEU A 88 3.98 -7.82 -2.02
C LEU A 88 4.46 -6.49 -2.59
N SER A 89 4.99 -5.59 -1.74
CA SER A 89 5.31 -4.22 -2.12
C SER A 89 6.81 -3.93 -2.19
N ALA A 90 7.68 -4.92 -1.92
CA ALA A 90 9.13 -4.77 -2.02
C ALA A 90 9.56 -4.36 -3.46
N PRO A 91 10.59 -3.52 -3.63
CA PRO A 91 11.49 -2.94 -2.62
C PRO A 91 10.91 -1.78 -1.78
N GLY A 92 9.62 -1.49 -1.96
CA GLY A 92 8.93 -0.40 -1.28
C GLY A 92 7.85 0.22 -2.19
N PRO A 93 6.75 0.73 -1.65
CA PRO A 93 5.73 1.39 -2.44
C PRO A 93 6.21 2.76 -2.93
N HIS A 94 5.84 3.12 -4.14
CA HIS A 94 5.96 4.49 -4.63
C HIS A 94 4.93 5.38 -3.94
N VAL A 95 3.74 4.83 -3.70
CA VAL A 95 2.60 5.56 -3.14
C VAL A 95 1.92 4.76 -2.03
N LEU A 96 1.67 5.41 -0.90
CA LEU A 96 0.67 4.98 0.06
C LEU A 96 -0.61 5.77 -0.23
N LEU A 97 -1.65 5.09 -0.71
CA LEU A 97 -2.92 5.74 -1.02
C LEU A 97 -3.85 5.64 0.18
N LEU A 98 -3.95 6.72 0.95
CA LEU A 98 -4.78 6.78 2.15
C LEU A 98 -6.23 7.06 1.77
N VAL A 99 -7.05 6.02 1.78
CA VAL A 99 -8.44 6.05 1.37
C VAL A 99 -9.33 6.44 2.56
N THR A 100 -10.03 7.56 2.44
CA THR A 100 -11.03 8.05 3.41
C THR A 100 -12.30 8.48 2.68
N GLN A 101 -13.44 8.52 3.38
CA GLN A 101 -14.71 8.93 2.77
C GLN A 101 -14.87 10.45 2.86
N LEU A 102 -15.28 11.08 1.76
CA LEU A 102 -15.61 12.51 1.75
C LEU A 102 -16.65 12.84 2.84
N GLY A 103 -16.44 13.96 3.53
CA GLY A 103 -17.31 14.42 4.62
C GLY A 103 -17.21 13.59 5.91
N ARG A 104 -16.39 12.52 5.96
CA ARG A 104 -16.34 11.60 7.11
C ARG A 104 -14.91 11.22 7.50
N PHE A 105 -14.14 12.21 7.93
CA PHE A 105 -12.84 12.00 8.57
C PHE A 105 -13.00 11.92 10.10
N THR A 106 -12.93 10.70 10.63
CA THR A 106 -13.28 10.36 12.02
C THR A 106 -12.06 9.96 12.85
N GLU A 107 -12.24 9.71 14.15
CA GLU A 107 -11.19 9.16 15.01
C GLU A 107 -10.65 7.81 14.52
N GLN A 108 -11.46 7.01 13.81
CA GLN A 108 -10.98 5.78 13.19
C GLN A 108 -10.00 6.06 12.04
N ASP A 109 -10.22 7.12 11.27
CA ASP A 109 -9.29 7.55 10.22
C ASP A 109 -7.99 8.06 10.84
N VAL A 110 -8.09 8.83 11.93
CA VAL A 110 -6.93 9.28 12.72
C VAL A 110 -6.10 8.10 13.22
N VAL A 111 -6.75 7.08 13.79
CA VAL A 111 -6.06 5.85 14.21
C VAL A 111 -5.39 5.19 13.02
N ALA A 112 -6.06 5.09 11.87
CA ALA A 112 -5.46 4.50 10.67
C ALA A 112 -4.20 5.26 10.21
N VAL A 113 -4.20 6.58 10.25
CA VAL A 113 -2.99 7.39 9.97
C VAL A 113 -1.87 7.10 10.96
N THR A 114 -2.18 7.02 12.26
CA THR A 114 -1.20 6.66 13.29
C THR A 114 -0.60 5.27 13.03
N ARG A 115 -1.45 4.29 12.71
CA ARG A 115 -1.03 2.93 12.38
C ARG A 115 -0.15 2.88 11.12
N VAL A 116 -0.45 3.69 10.10
CA VAL A 116 0.42 3.83 8.91
C VAL A 116 1.82 4.29 9.32
N LYS A 117 1.94 5.30 10.20
CA LYS A 117 3.24 5.78 10.72
C LYS A 117 3.96 4.72 11.55
N GLU A 118 3.23 3.93 12.34
CA GLU A 118 3.80 2.85 13.14
C GLU A 118 4.31 1.69 12.28
N VAL A 119 3.55 1.31 11.24
CA VAL A 119 3.88 0.19 10.36
C VAL A 119 5.03 0.54 9.41
N PHE A 120 4.98 1.71 8.78
CA PHE A 120 5.89 2.09 7.70
C PHE A 120 6.98 3.11 8.12
N GLY A 121 6.85 3.70 9.31
CA GLY A 121 7.73 4.73 9.83
C GLY A 121 7.17 6.15 9.69
N ALA A 122 7.66 7.07 10.51
CA ALA A 122 7.14 8.44 10.59
C ALA A 122 7.23 9.23 9.26
N ARG A 123 8.17 8.85 8.37
CA ARG A 123 8.35 9.48 7.05
C ARG A 123 7.40 8.96 5.97
N ALA A 124 6.57 7.96 6.29
CA ALA A 124 5.64 7.34 5.35
C ALA A 124 4.70 8.37 4.67
N LEU A 125 4.27 9.40 5.41
CA LEU A 125 3.37 10.43 4.87
C LEU A 125 3.97 11.27 3.73
N ARG A 126 5.30 11.27 3.57
CA ARG A 126 5.96 11.88 2.41
C ARG A 126 5.63 11.16 1.11
N HIS A 127 5.34 9.86 1.16
CA HIS A 127 4.91 9.05 0.03
C HIS A 127 3.39 8.88 -0.01
N THR A 128 2.63 9.63 0.78
CA THR A 128 1.17 9.48 0.89
C THR A 128 0.42 10.46 0.00
N VAL A 129 -0.61 9.94 -0.66
CA VAL A 129 -1.67 10.70 -1.34
C VAL A 129 -3.00 10.38 -0.63
N ILE A 130 -3.78 11.40 -0.29
CA ILE A 130 -5.09 11.22 0.33
C ILE A 130 -6.14 11.04 -0.76
N LEU A 131 -6.88 9.94 -0.76
CA LEU A 131 -7.97 9.70 -1.70
C LEU A 131 -9.32 9.76 -0.99
N PHE A 132 -10.16 10.71 -1.41
CA PHE A 132 -11.53 10.84 -0.93
C PHE A 132 -12.47 10.00 -1.78
N THR A 133 -13.14 9.02 -1.20
CA THR A 133 -14.21 8.28 -1.86
C THR A 133 -15.54 9.01 -1.75
N ARG A 134 -16.50 8.62 -2.61
CA ARG A 134 -17.80 9.30 -2.77
C ARG A 134 -17.67 10.72 -3.31
N LYS A 135 -16.88 10.90 -4.37
CA LYS A 135 -16.76 12.17 -5.10
C LYS A 135 -18.11 12.75 -5.49
N GLU A 136 -19.12 11.91 -5.75
CA GLU A 136 -20.48 12.33 -6.06
C GLU A 136 -21.13 13.21 -4.96
N ASP A 137 -20.68 13.10 -3.70
CA ASP A 137 -21.19 13.90 -2.58
C ASP A 137 -20.69 15.36 -2.65
N LEU A 138 -19.75 15.71 -3.55
CA LEU A 138 -19.36 17.11 -3.83
C LEU A 138 -20.42 17.88 -4.63
N ALA A 139 -21.32 17.19 -5.33
CA ALA A 139 -22.20 17.80 -6.33
C ALA A 139 -21.41 18.70 -7.31
N ASP A 140 -21.76 19.99 -7.40
CA ASP A 140 -21.07 20.98 -8.24
C ASP A 140 -19.85 21.62 -7.56
N GLY A 141 -19.54 21.24 -6.31
CA GLY A 141 -18.43 21.77 -5.55
C GLY A 141 -17.08 21.18 -5.95
N SER A 142 -16.00 21.92 -5.66
CA SER A 142 -14.64 21.42 -5.89
C SER A 142 -14.08 20.71 -4.65
N LEU A 143 -13.29 19.66 -4.87
CA LEU A 143 -12.55 18.99 -3.79
C LEU A 143 -11.59 19.97 -3.09
N HIS A 144 -10.99 20.89 -3.86
CA HIS A 144 -10.09 21.90 -3.34
C HIS A 144 -10.79 22.80 -2.32
N ASP A 145 -11.99 23.30 -2.65
CA ASP A 145 -12.77 24.14 -1.75
C ASP A 145 -13.20 23.37 -0.51
N TYR A 146 -13.59 22.10 -0.64
CA TYR A 146 -13.89 21.25 0.51
C TYR A 146 -12.69 21.14 1.48
N VAL A 147 -11.49 20.85 0.95
CA VAL A 147 -10.28 20.72 1.76
C VAL A 147 -9.83 22.07 2.35
N ALA A 148 -9.97 23.16 1.60
CA ALA A 148 -9.60 24.51 2.05
C ALA A 148 -10.51 25.02 3.18
N ASN A 149 -11.81 24.73 3.09
CA ASN A 149 -12.83 25.26 4.00
C ASN A 149 -13.23 24.31 5.14
N THR A 150 -12.64 23.11 5.23
CA THR A 150 -12.97 22.17 6.31
C THR A 150 -12.58 22.70 7.69
N ASP A 151 -13.47 22.58 8.66
CA ASP A 151 -13.24 22.88 10.08
C ASP A 151 -12.53 21.73 10.81
N ASN A 152 -12.43 20.55 10.20
CA ASN A 152 -11.78 19.39 10.77
C ASN A 152 -10.25 19.60 10.88
N VAL A 153 -9.81 19.98 12.08
CA VAL A 153 -8.39 20.29 12.37
C VAL A 153 -7.48 19.10 12.09
N ARG A 154 -7.94 17.87 12.35
CA ARG A 154 -7.15 16.65 12.14
C ARG A 154 -6.93 16.38 10.65
N LEU A 155 -7.99 16.55 9.84
CA LEU A 155 -7.89 16.44 8.38
C LEU A 155 -6.97 17.52 7.79
N ARG A 156 -7.11 18.78 8.22
CA ARG A 156 -6.19 19.86 7.78
C ARG A 156 -4.73 19.57 8.13
N GLY A 157 -4.47 19.04 9.32
CA GLY A 157 -3.14 18.60 9.72
C GLY A 157 -2.59 17.51 8.80
N LEU A 158 -3.38 16.47 8.54
CA LEU A 158 -3.03 15.38 7.65
C LEU A 158 -2.71 15.85 6.22
N VAL A 159 -3.52 16.76 5.66
CA VAL A 159 -3.30 17.33 4.32
C VAL A 159 -1.94 18.02 4.24
N ARG A 160 -1.55 18.77 5.27
CA ARG A 160 -0.23 19.42 5.33
C ARG A 160 0.90 18.40 5.46
N GLU A 161 0.75 17.38 6.31
CA GLU A 161 1.74 16.32 6.45
C GLU A 161 1.94 15.52 5.15
N CYS A 162 0.87 15.38 4.35
CA CYS A 162 0.90 14.77 3.02
C CYS A 162 1.22 15.77 1.89
N GLY A 163 1.80 16.94 2.21
CA GLY A 163 2.27 17.89 1.20
C GLY A 163 1.18 18.40 0.26
N HIS A 164 -0.06 18.52 0.73
CA HIS A 164 -1.23 18.93 -0.05
C HIS A 164 -1.57 18.00 -1.24
N ARG A 165 -1.15 16.73 -1.19
CA ARG A 165 -1.47 15.71 -2.21
C ARG A 165 -2.79 15.02 -1.89
N TYR A 166 -3.82 15.30 -2.69
CA TYR A 166 -5.12 14.64 -2.56
C TYR A 166 -5.86 14.56 -3.90
N CYS A 167 -6.75 13.58 -4.01
CA CYS A 167 -7.67 13.39 -5.14
C CYS A 167 -9.01 12.81 -4.65
N ALA A 168 -10.02 12.74 -5.52
CA ALA A 168 -11.32 12.15 -5.16
C ALA A 168 -11.81 11.20 -6.25
N PHE A 169 -12.39 10.08 -5.81
CA PHE A 169 -12.96 9.06 -6.69
C PHE A 169 -14.44 8.87 -6.40
N SER A 170 -15.22 8.71 -7.47
CA SER A 170 -16.46 7.96 -7.41
C SER A 170 -16.16 6.53 -7.85
N ASN A 171 -16.20 5.58 -6.92
CA ASN A 171 -15.98 4.15 -7.24
C ASN A 171 -17.17 3.52 -7.99
N ARG A 172 -18.18 4.32 -8.34
CA ARG A 172 -19.30 3.96 -9.21
C ARG A 172 -19.13 4.51 -10.63
N ALA A 173 -18.14 5.39 -10.84
CA ALA A 173 -17.84 5.92 -12.16
C ALA A 173 -17.42 4.80 -13.11
N SER A 174 -17.78 4.95 -14.38
CA SER A 174 -17.39 4.04 -15.47
C SER A 174 -17.07 4.87 -16.71
N GLY A 175 -16.42 4.25 -17.70
CA GLY A 175 -16.06 4.91 -18.96
C GLY A 175 -15.17 6.13 -18.76
N ASP A 176 -15.55 7.26 -19.34
CA ASP A 176 -14.72 8.47 -19.38
C ASP A 176 -14.52 9.12 -18.01
N GLU A 177 -15.53 9.11 -17.13
CA GLU A 177 -15.38 9.67 -15.79
C GLU A 177 -14.39 8.86 -14.95
N GLN A 178 -14.41 7.52 -15.07
CA GLN A 178 -13.42 6.65 -14.42
C GLN A 178 -12.01 6.92 -14.96
N ARG A 179 -11.87 7.07 -16.28
CA ARG A 179 -10.58 7.40 -16.90
C ARG A 179 -10.06 8.77 -16.43
N LYS A 180 -10.95 9.76 -16.30
CA LYS A 180 -10.60 11.11 -15.86
C LYS A 180 -10.11 11.14 -14.42
N GLN A 181 -10.83 10.52 -13.47
CA GLN A 181 -10.38 10.46 -12.07
C GLN A 181 -9.07 9.67 -11.93
N LEU A 182 -8.87 8.63 -12.73
CA LEU A 182 -7.60 7.90 -12.76
C LEU A 182 -6.46 8.78 -13.29
N ALA A 183 -6.69 9.54 -14.35
CA ALA A 183 -5.70 10.50 -14.86
C ALA A 183 -5.33 11.57 -13.81
N GLU A 184 -6.31 12.07 -13.05
CA GLU A 184 -6.07 12.99 -11.93
C GLU A 184 -5.19 12.37 -10.84
N LEU A 185 -5.47 11.11 -10.44
CA LEU A 185 -4.60 10.39 -9.50
C LEU A 185 -3.19 10.22 -10.04
N MET A 186 -3.04 9.78 -11.30
CA MET A 186 -1.74 9.53 -11.90
C MET A 186 -0.91 10.80 -12.04
N ALA A 187 -1.52 11.94 -12.35
CA ALA A 187 -0.84 13.24 -12.35
C ALA A 187 -0.29 13.62 -10.96
N VAL A 188 -1.03 13.31 -9.88
CA VAL A 188 -0.55 13.51 -8.51
C VAL A 188 0.61 12.56 -8.19
N VAL A 189 0.54 11.30 -8.64
CA VAL A 189 1.61 10.31 -8.47
C VAL A 189 2.87 10.73 -9.21
N GLU A 190 2.78 11.19 -10.45
CA GLU A 190 3.92 11.71 -11.22
C GLU A 190 4.53 12.96 -10.58
N GLY A 191 3.69 13.82 -9.98
CA GLY A 191 4.15 14.95 -9.17
C GLY A 191 5.00 14.50 -7.98
N LEU A 192 4.52 13.47 -7.27
CA LEU A 192 5.22 12.87 -6.15
C LEU A 192 6.52 12.18 -6.57
N GLU A 193 6.51 11.43 -7.67
CA GLU A 193 7.71 10.80 -8.24
C GLU A 193 8.78 11.84 -8.58
N ARG A 194 8.40 12.97 -9.18
CA ARG A 194 9.32 14.09 -9.44
C ARG A 194 9.87 14.71 -8.16
N GLU A 195 9.02 14.95 -7.16
CA GLU A 195 9.41 15.49 -5.85
C GLU A 195 10.44 14.57 -5.16
N LEU A 196 10.25 13.25 -5.28
CA LEU A 196 11.06 12.23 -4.61
C LEU A 196 12.14 11.61 -5.50
N GLN A 197 12.37 12.17 -6.69
CA GLN A 197 13.36 11.70 -7.67
C GLN A 197 13.22 10.19 -8.00
N GLY A 198 11.97 9.73 -8.13
CA GLY A 198 11.62 8.32 -8.40
C GLY A 198 11.83 7.37 -7.21
N SER A 199 12.23 7.86 -6.03
CA SER A 199 12.44 6.98 -4.88
C SER A 199 11.13 6.43 -4.33
N CYS A 200 11.11 5.12 -4.06
CA CYS A 200 10.06 4.48 -3.30
C CYS A 200 10.30 4.62 -1.79
N LEU A 201 9.24 4.47 -1.00
CA LEU A 201 9.34 4.41 0.46
C LEU A 201 10.19 3.20 0.83
N SER A 202 11.25 3.41 1.60
CA SER A 202 12.15 2.35 2.04
C SER A 202 12.37 2.39 3.55
N ASN A 203 12.54 1.21 4.13
CA ASN A 203 12.96 0.97 5.51
C ASN A 203 13.58 -0.44 5.61
N ASP A 204 14.10 -0.80 6.78
CA ASP A 204 14.78 -2.08 6.98
C ASP A 204 13.91 -3.29 6.61
N LEU A 205 12.59 -3.23 6.87
CA LEU A 205 11.68 -4.32 6.52
C LEU A 205 11.50 -4.47 5.01
N PHE A 206 11.45 -3.37 4.26
CA PHE A 206 11.40 -3.46 2.79
C PHE A 206 12.71 -4.01 2.21
N PHE A 207 13.85 -3.62 2.79
CA PHE A 207 15.14 -4.18 2.40
C PHE A 207 15.21 -5.69 2.67
N ASP A 208 14.74 -6.13 3.84
CA ASP A 208 14.68 -7.54 4.19
C ASP A 208 13.71 -8.31 3.28
N ALA A 209 12.51 -7.77 3.04
CA ALA A 209 11.53 -8.35 2.12
C ALA A 209 12.10 -8.50 0.69
N GLN A 210 12.78 -7.47 0.17
CA GLN A 210 13.42 -7.50 -1.15
C GLN A 210 14.50 -8.61 -1.23
N ARG A 211 15.38 -8.69 -0.22
CA ARG A 211 16.43 -9.72 -0.20
C ARG A 211 15.86 -11.12 -0.17
N LEU A 212 14.76 -11.29 0.55
CA LEU A 212 14.08 -12.57 0.64
C LEU A 212 13.39 -12.96 -0.67
N GLN A 213 12.73 -12.02 -1.37
CA GLN A 213 12.21 -12.26 -2.72
C GLN A 213 13.32 -12.66 -3.70
N GLN A 214 14.45 -11.93 -3.68
CA GLN A 214 15.59 -12.23 -4.54
C GLN A 214 16.16 -13.62 -4.24
N ALA A 215 16.30 -14.00 -2.97
CA ALA A 215 16.76 -15.34 -2.58
C ALA A 215 15.86 -16.45 -3.13
N CYS A 216 14.53 -16.26 -3.15
CA CYS A 216 13.59 -17.22 -3.75
C CYS A 216 13.67 -17.28 -5.28
N THR A 217 13.93 -16.16 -5.96
CA THR A 217 14.08 -16.15 -7.43
C THR A 217 15.38 -16.82 -7.90
N VAL A 218 16.46 -16.70 -7.12
CA VAL A 218 17.76 -17.33 -7.45
C VAL A 218 17.73 -18.85 -7.20
N SER A 219 16.87 -19.34 -6.30
CA SER A 219 16.67 -20.77 -6.08
C SER A 219 15.85 -21.50 -7.15
N ALA A 220 15.34 -20.80 -8.17
CA ALA A 220 14.58 -21.40 -9.27
C ALA A 220 15.45 -21.98 -10.41
N PHE A 221 16.78 -21.97 -10.28
CA PHE A 221 17.67 -22.76 -11.14
C PHE A 221 17.87 -24.17 -10.56
N PRO A 222 17.90 -25.24 -11.38
CA PRO A 222 18.03 -26.60 -10.90
C PRO A 222 19.48 -26.86 -10.50
N VAL A 223 19.86 -26.45 -9.30
CA VAL A 223 21.03 -26.99 -8.62
C VAL A 223 20.55 -27.40 -7.25
N SER A 224 20.43 -28.72 -7.04
CA SER A 224 20.05 -29.41 -5.82
C SER A 224 20.31 -28.58 -4.55
N ILE A 225 19.28 -27.85 -4.09
CA ILE A 225 19.36 -27.10 -2.83
C ILE A 225 19.18 -28.13 -1.72
N GLY A 226 20.30 -28.76 -1.35
CA GLY A 226 20.39 -29.47 -0.09
C GLY A 226 20.19 -28.48 1.08
N VAL A 227 19.90 -29.05 2.25
CA VAL A 227 19.68 -28.46 3.59
C VAL A 227 20.48 -27.17 3.90
N TRP A 228 21.61 -26.94 3.25
CA TRP A 228 22.48 -25.76 3.34
C TRP A 228 21.84 -24.44 2.85
N GLY A 229 20.99 -24.45 1.82
CA GLY A 229 20.32 -23.22 1.36
C GLY A 229 19.29 -22.70 2.37
N LEU A 230 18.52 -23.62 2.95
CA LEU A 230 17.60 -23.34 4.05
C LEU A 230 18.34 -22.87 5.30
N PHE A 231 19.50 -23.46 5.61
CA PHE A 231 20.35 -23.05 6.73
C PHE A 231 20.91 -21.63 6.55
N TYR A 232 21.36 -21.26 5.34
CA TYR A 232 21.84 -19.91 5.06
C TYR A 232 20.74 -18.85 5.18
N LEU A 233 19.54 -19.12 4.66
CA LEU A 233 18.37 -18.25 4.83
C LEU A 233 17.98 -18.12 6.31
N HIS A 234 18.06 -19.22 7.07
CA HIS A 234 17.79 -19.24 8.50
C HIS A 234 18.81 -18.43 9.31
N LEU A 235 20.12 -18.52 8.99
CA LEU A 235 21.14 -17.73 9.67
C LEU A 235 21.04 -16.23 9.36
N LYS A 236 20.82 -15.86 8.10
CA LYS A 236 20.68 -14.44 7.72
C LYS A 236 19.46 -13.81 8.38
N THR A 237 18.34 -14.53 8.41
CA THR A 237 17.11 -14.07 9.10
C THR A 237 17.28 -14.00 10.61
N PHE A 238 18.00 -14.94 11.22
CA PHE A 238 18.31 -14.91 12.66
C PHE A 238 19.14 -13.67 13.04
N GLU A 239 20.12 -13.31 12.21
CA GLU A 239 20.95 -12.12 12.46
C GLU A 239 20.17 -10.82 12.30
N LEU A 240 19.24 -10.75 11.35
CA LEU A 240 18.31 -9.62 11.18
C LEU A 240 17.34 -9.48 12.38
N MET A 241 16.79 -10.60 12.86
CA MET A 241 15.89 -10.62 14.03
C MET A 241 16.57 -10.15 15.32
N LYS A 242 17.90 -10.24 15.46
CA LYS A 242 18.58 -9.70 16.64
C LYS A 242 18.54 -8.17 16.69
N ARG A 243 18.56 -7.50 15.54
CA ARG A 243 18.76 -6.04 15.42
C ARG A 243 17.47 -5.23 15.36
N SER A 244 16.33 -5.86 15.07
CA SER A 244 15.06 -5.16 14.86
C SER A 244 14.24 -4.95 16.17
N PRO A 245 13.46 -3.87 16.34
CA PRO A 245 12.60 -3.69 17.52
C PRO A 245 11.52 -4.78 17.64
N TYR A 246 11.00 -5.06 18.84
CA TYR A 246 10.09 -6.19 19.09
C TYR A 246 8.88 -6.34 18.13
N PRO A 247 8.12 -5.28 17.77
CA PRO A 247 7.03 -5.42 16.79
C PRO A 247 7.54 -5.82 15.41
N PHE A 248 8.72 -5.35 15.01
CA PHE A 248 9.36 -5.69 13.74
C PHE A 248 9.91 -7.12 13.73
N LYS A 249 10.36 -7.67 14.87
CA LYS A 249 10.76 -9.09 14.94
C LYS A 249 9.61 -10.03 14.60
N LYS A 250 8.39 -9.70 15.03
CA LYS A 250 7.18 -10.50 14.70
C LYS A 250 6.83 -10.40 13.22
N ILE A 251 6.92 -9.21 12.63
CA ILE A 251 6.73 -8.99 11.19
C ILE A 251 7.78 -9.77 10.39
N LEU A 252 9.06 -9.67 10.76
CA LEU A 252 10.15 -10.39 10.08
C LEU A 252 9.99 -11.91 10.21
N LYS A 253 9.52 -12.40 11.36
CA LYS A 253 9.18 -13.82 11.55
C LYS A 253 8.02 -14.25 10.66
N SER A 254 6.99 -13.41 10.51
CA SER A 254 5.85 -13.62 9.60
C SER A 254 6.31 -13.72 8.14
N ILE A 255 7.07 -12.72 7.67
CA ILE A 255 7.69 -12.68 6.33
C ILE A 255 8.47 -13.98 6.07
N ARG A 256 9.21 -14.48 7.07
CA ARG A 256 9.93 -15.75 6.97
C ARG A 256 9.00 -16.94 6.79
N THR A 257 7.96 -17.07 7.61
CA THR A 257 7.01 -18.21 7.55
C THR A 257 6.32 -18.27 6.19
N SER A 258 5.89 -17.12 5.66
CA SER A 258 5.23 -17.01 4.34
C SER A 258 6.11 -17.62 3.23
N LEU A 259 7.43 -17.37 3.26
CA LEU A 259 8.36 -17.89 2.25
C LEU A 259 8.82 -19.33 2.45
N PHE A 260 8.91 -19.83 3.70
CA PHE A 260 9.20 -21.25 3.93
C PHE A 260 8.13 -22.17 3.31
N SER A 261 6.88 -21.69 3.20
CA SER A 261 5.83 -22.40 2.47
C SER A 261 6.04 -22.47 0.96
N CYS A 262 6.88 -21.60 0.37
CA CYS A 262 7.23 -21.65 -1.05
C CYS A 262 8.35 -22.66 -1.38
N PHE A 263 9.05 -23.17 -0.36
CA PHE A 263 10.17 -24.12 -0.53
C PHE A 263 9.80 -25.59 -0.20
N LEU A 264 8.60 -25.83 0.35
CA LEU A 264 8.07 -27.16 0.68
C LEU A 264 6.91 -27.50 -0.27
#